data_AF-A0A9E6RGZ9-F1
#
_entry.id   AF-A0A9E6RGZ9-F1
#
_cell.length_a   1.000
_cell.length_b   1.000
_cell.length_c   1.000
_cell.angle_alpha   90.00
_cell.angle_beta   90.00
_cell.angle_gamma   90.00
#
_symmetry.space_group_name_H-M   'P 1'
#
loop_
_entity.id
_entity.type
_entity.pdbx_description
1 polymer ?
#
loop_
_entity_poly.entity_id
_entity_poly.type
_entity_poly.pdbx_seq_one_letter_code
_entity_poly.pdbx_strand_id
1 'polypeptide(L)'
;MREVPARLRGYARSFNKADLRIVLLLDRDRDDCKILKQRLEGAAHEAGLPTRSRPHPSGQVSVLTRIVVVELESWFLGDPDALTAAFPKLGSLNPAKPPLRDPDQGTWEALERLLQRGGYPGRYAKIAGARRIAANMEPARNASPSFQSFRQGLHDLLAGPSGLRAD
;
A
#
# COMPACT_ATOMS: atom_id res chain seq x y z
N MET A 1 7.35 -3.79 -13.82
CA MET A 1 8.73 -4.29 -13.54
C MET A 1 9.87 -3.65 -14.33
N ARG A 2 9.74 -3.29 -15.62
CA ARG A 2 10.88 -2.87 -16.48
C ARG A 2 11.78 -1.76 -15.92
N GLU A 3 11.21 -0.73 -15.30
CA GLU A 3 12.00 0.42 -14.81
C GLU A 3 12.57 0.25 -13.40
N VAL A 4 12.01 -0.67 -12.60
CA VAL A 4 12.34 -0.79 -11.18
C VAL A 4 13.83 -1.04 -10.96
N PRO A 5 14.49 -2.01 -11.63
CA PRO A 5 15.92 -2.25 -11.44
C PRO A 5 16.79 -1.03 -11.80
N ALA A 6 16.44 -0.31 -12.88
CA ALA A 6 17.19 0.87 -13.31
C ALA A 6 17.10 2.01 -12.28
N ARG A 7 15.89 2.26 -11.74
CA ARG A 7 15.66 3.27 -10.69
C ARG A 7 16.41 2.91 -9.40
N LEU A 8 16.34 1.65 -8.98
CA LEU A 8 17.03 1.17 -7.78
C LEU A 8 18.55 1.33 -7.88
N ARG A 9 19.15 0.99 -9.04
CA ARG A 9 20.58 1.26 -9.28
C ARG A 9 20.92 2.75 -9.23
N GLY A 10 20.03 3.61 -9.72
CA GLY A 10 20.17 5.06 -9.62
C GLY A 10 20.18 5.52 -8.16
N TYR A 11 19.22 5.07 -7.35
CA TYR A 11 19.14 5.40 -5.93
C TYR A 11 20.32 4.86 -5.12
N ALA A 12 20.79 3.65 -5.43
CA ALA A 12 21.97 3.06 -4.77
C ALA A 12 23.22 3.92 -4.89
N ARG A 13 23.41 4.64 -6.01
CA ARG A 13 24.54 5.59 -6.17
C ARG A 13 24.47 6.78 -5.21
N SER A 14 23.27 7.15 -4.79
CA SER A 14 23.01 8.23 -3.83
C SER A 14 22.91 7.73 -2.39
N PHE A 15 22.75 6.42 -2.19
CA PHE A 15 22.54 5.78 -0.89
C PHE A 15 23.69 6.07 0.09
N ASN A 16 24.94 6.12 -0.38
CA ASN A 16 26.10 6.42 0.46
C ASN A 16 26.18 7.90 0.95
N LYS A 17 25.22 8.76 0.56
CA LYS A 17 25.23 10.19 0.89
C LYS A 17 24.11 10.63 1.84
N ALA A 18 23.14 9.77 2.13
CA ALA A 18 21.98 10.08 2.99
C ALA A 18 21.41 8.82 3.64
N ASP A 19 20.72 8.95 4.78
CA ASP A 19 19.89 7.90 5.38
C ASP A 19 18.63 7.63 4.52
N LEU A 20 18.88 7.20 3.27
CA LEU A 20 17.88 7.07 2.22
C LEU A 20 17.04 5.83 2.49
N ARG A 21 15.74 6.04 2.71
CA ARG A 21 14.73 4.98 2.79
C ARG A 21 13.92 4.95 1.49
N ILE A 22 13.78 3.78 0.90
CA ILE A 22 13.08 3.55 -0.36
C ILE A 22 11.85 2.71 -0.10
N VAL A 23 10.72 3.13 -0.63
CA VAL A 23 9.47 2.37 -0.56
C VAL A 23 9.07 1.97 -1.98
N LEU A 24 9.09 0.66 -2.26
CA LEU A 24 8.54 0.08 -3.47
C LEU A 24 7.12 -0.39 -3.19
N LEU A 25 6.15 0.34 -3.70
CA LEU A 25 4.73 0.03 -3.59
C LEU A 25 4.17 -0.21 -5.00
N LEU A 26 3.71 -1.44 -5.27
CA LEU A 26 3.14 -1.83 -6.55
C LEU A 26 1.80 -2.51 -6.34
N ASP A 27 0.84 -2.27 -7.23
CA ASP A 27 -0.36 -3.06 -7.39
C ASP A 27 -0.04 -4.47 -7.89
N ARG A 28 -0.83 -5.43 -7.42
CA ARG A 28 -0.78 -6.81 -7.91
C ARG A 28 -1.27 -6.89 -9.35
N ASP A 29 -2.26 -6.08 -9.72
CA ASP A 29 -3.07 -6.27 -10.92
C ASP A 29 -3.53 -7.75 -11.00
N ARG A 30 -3.07 -8.46 -12.04
CA ARG A 30 -3.34 -9.88 -12.31
C ARG A 30 -2.14 -10.80 -12.02
N ASP A 31 -1.04 -10.27 -11.47
CA ASP A 31 0.15 -11.05 -11.15
C ASP A 31 -0.02 -11.89 -9.88
N ASP A 32 0.82 -12.91 -9.71
CA ASP A 32 0.99 -13.57 -8.42
C ASP A 32 1.78 -12.65 -7.48
N CYS A 33 1.19 -12.29 -6.33
CA CYS A 33 1.80 -11.35 -5.40
C CYS A 33 3.11 -11.85 -4.78
N LYS A 34 3.28 -13.17 -4.62
CA LYS A 34 4.51 -13.77 -4.09
C LYS A 34 5.63 -13.69 -5.13
N ILE A 35 5.33 -14.02 -6.39
CA ILE A 35 6.29 -13.93 -7.49
C ILE A 35 6.69 -12.46 -7.72
N LEU A 36 5.72 -11.54 -7.75
CA LEU A 36 6.00 -10.12 -7.92
C LEU A 36 6.88 -9.58 -6.78
N LYS A 37 6.56 -9.92 -5.52
CA LYS A 37 7.38 -9.53 -4.37
C LYS A 37 8.80 -10.08 -4.48
N GLN A 38 8.97 -11.36 -4.83
CA GLN A 38 10.31 -11.97 -5.01
C GLN A 38 11.13 -11.24 -6.08
N ARG A 39 10.51 -10.83 -7.20
CA ARG A 39 11.19 -10.07 -8.25
C ARG A 39 11.63 -8.69 -7.78
N LEU A 40 10.81 -7.99 -6.98
CA LEU A 40 11.16 -6.68 -6.42
C LEU A 40 12.32 -6.78 -5.41
N GLU A 41 12.27 -7.79 -4.54
CA GLU A 41 13.33 -8.08 -3.57
C GLU A 41 14.65 -8.44 -4.29
N GLY A 42 14.58 -9.25 -5.36
CA GLY A 42 15.73 -9.56 -6.21
C GLY A 42 16.34 -8.32 -6.86
N ALA A 43 15.51 -7.44 -7.43
CA ALA A 43 15.98 -6.20 -8.04
C ALA A 43 16.65 -5.24 -7.03
N ALA A 44 16.14 -5.18 -5.80
CA ALA A 44 16.76 -4.40 -4.72
C ALA A 44 18.11 -5.00 -4.30
N HIS A 45 18.17 -6.32 -4.17
CA HIS A 45 19.40 -7.02 -3.86
C HIS A 45 20.48 -6.83 -4.93
N GLU A 46 20.12 -6.95 -6.21
CA GLU A 46 21.04 -6.69 -7.35
C GLU A 46 21.56 -5.24 -7.36
N ALA A 47 20.78 -4.29 -6.86
CA ALA A 47 21.20 -2.91 -6.71
C ALA A 47 22.05 -2.65 -5.44
N GLY A 48 22.30 -3.68 -4.62
CA GLY A 48 23.05 -3.57 -3.37
C GLY A 48 22.28 -2.86 -2.25
N LEU A 49 20.94 -2.81 -2.33
CA LEU A 49 20.10 -2.12 -1.36
C LEU A 49 19.49 -3.11 -0.36
N PRO A 50 19.78 -2.99 0.95
CA PRO A 50 19.26 -3.88 1.98
C PRO A 50 17.74 -3.87 2.08
N THR A 51 17.13 -5.06 2.19
CA THR A 51 15.69 -5.24 2.36
C THR A 51 15.39 -6.08 3.62
N ARG A 52 14.11 -6.26 4.00
CA ARG A 52 13.76 -7.16 5.11
C ARG A 52 14.14 -8.61 4.84
N SER A 53 14.08 -9.07 3.59
CA SER A 53 14.43 -10.45 3.25
C SER A 53 15.95 -10.68 3.21
N ARG A 54 16.72 -9.61 2.97
CA ARG A 54 18.18 -9.61 2.92
C ARG A 54 18.71 -8.32 3.57
N PRO A 55 18.71 -8.24 4.90
CA PRO A 55 19.17 -7.05 5.61
C PRO A 55 20.69 -6.89 5.46
N HIS A 56 21.19 -5.68 5.71
CA HIS A 56 22.61 -5.45 5.86
C HIS A 56 23.14 -6.22 7.10
N PRO A 57 24.42 -6.60 7.18
CA PRO A 57 24.98 -7.24 8.39
C PRO A 57 24.76 -6.47 9.70
N SER A 58 24.55 -5.14 9.64
CA SER A 58 24.18 -4.31 10.79
C SER A 58 22.69 -4.39 11.19
N GLY A 59 21.89 -5.21 10.50
CA GLY A 59 20.44 -5.28 10.66
C GLY A 59 19.65 -4.17 9.94
N GLN A 60 20.34 -3.25 9.24
CA GLN A 60 19.68 -2.14 8.56
C GLN A 60 18.87 -2.61 7.34
N VAL A 61 17.68 -2.03 7.20
CA VAL A 61 16.82 -2.15 6.02
C VAL A 61 16.70 -0.77 5.38
N SER A 62 16.89 -0.70 4.06
CA SER A 62 16.77 0.53 3.29
C SER A 62 15.58 0.52 2.33
N VAL A 63 15.14 -0.67 1.89
CA VAL A 63 14.02 -0.83 0.95
C VAL A 63 12.89 -1.61 1.60
N LEU A 64 11.73 -0.99 1.62
CA LEU A 64 10.46 -1.64 1.93
C LEU A 64 9.77 -2.04 0.63
N THR A 65 9.55 -3.35 0.41
CA THR A 65 8.73 -3.84 -0.69
C THR A 65 7.32 -4.18 -0.19
N ARG A 66 6.30 -3.61 -0.82
CA ARG A 66 4.90 -3.90 -0.51
C ARG A 66 4.08 -4.04 -1.79
N ILE A 67 3.22 -5.05 -1.77
CA ILE A 67 2.25 -5.31 -2.84
C ILE A 67 0.89 -4.86 -2.32
N VAL A 68 0.26 -3.98 -3.09
CA VAL A 68 -1.13 -3.58 -2.91
C VAL A 68 -1.98 -4.67 -3.55
N VAL A 69 -2.83 -5.34 -2.76
CA VAL A 69 -3.64 -6.44 -3.29
C VAL A 69 -4.80 -5.85 -4.10
N VAL A 70 -4.93 -6.34 -5.34
CA VAL A 70 -5.74 -5.78 -6.42
C VAL A 70 -5.21 -4.41 -6.89
N GLU A 71 -5.51 -3.32 -6.19
CA GLU A 71 -5.13 -1.95 -6.57
C GLU A 71 -5.19 -0.99 -5.38
N LEU A 72 -4.61 0.20 -5.51
CA LEU A 72 -4.50 1.18 -4.40
C LEU A 72 -5.85 1.67 -3.89
N GLU A 73 -6.83 1.78 -4.78
CA GLU A 73 -8.17 2.24 -4.44
C GLU A 73 -8.91 1.26 -3.53
N SER A 74 -8.49 -0.01 -3.48
CA SER A 74 -9.09 -1.03 -2.60
C SER A 74 -8.87 -0.68 -1.13
N TRP A 75 -7.76 -0.01 -0.78
CA TRP A 75 -7.45 0.41 0.58
C TRP A 75 -8.49 1.35 1.18
N PHE A 76 -9.19 2.14 0.35
CA PHE A 76 -10.26 3.02 0.81
C PHE A 76 -11.48 2.26 1.34
N LEU A 77 -11.70 1.04 0.86
CA LEU A 77 -12.79 0.17 1.33
C LEU A 77 -12.53 -0.38 2.74
N GLY A 78 -11.29 -0.29 3.22
CA GLY A 78 -10.91 -0.71 4.56
C GLY A 78 -11.24 0.30 5.67
N ASP A 79 -11.64 1.53 5.34
CA ASP A 79 -12.11 2.51 6.33
C ASP A 79 -13.50 3.05 5.96
N PRO A 80 -14.58 2.32 6.30
CA PRO A 80 -15.95 2.75 6.04
C PRO A 80 -16.27 4.11 6.68
N ASP A 81 -15.70 4.43 7.84
CA ASP A 81 -15.92 5.72 8.50
C ASP A 81 -15.34 6.87 7.67
N ALA A 82 -14.14 6.69 7.10
CA ALA A 82 -13.56 7.66 6.18
C ALA A 82 -14.40 7.82 4.90
N LEU A 83 -14.96 6.72 4.37
CA LEU A 83 -15.87 6.80 3.22
C LEU A 83 -17.12 7.59 3.53
N THR A 84 -17.74 7.40 4.69
CA THR A 84 -18.97 8.11 5.08
C THR A 84 -18.71 9.57 5.43
N ALA A 85 -17.58 9.87 6.07
CA ALA A 85 -17.14 11.24 6.31
C ALA A 85 -16.84 11.98 4.98
N ALA A 86 -16.13 11.31 4.06
CA ALA A 86 -15.88 11.84 2.74
C ALA A 86 -17.18 12.01 1.95
N PHE A 87 -18.08 11.03 2.00
CA PHE A 87 -19.30 10.97 1.19
C PHE A 87 -20.56 10.77 2.06
N PRO A 88 -21.06 11.82 2.73
CA PRO A 88 -22.12 11.71 3.74
C PRO A 88 -23.42 11.01 3.29
N LYS A 89 -23.82 11.17 2.01
CA LYS A 89 -25.00 10.47 1.45
C LYS A 89 -24.90 8.94 1.46
N LEU A 90 -23.71 8.35 1.67
CA LEU A 90 -23.56 6.90 1.86
C LEU A 90 -24.29 6.39 3.12
N GLY A 91 -24.53 7.26 4.10
CA GLY A 91 -25.09 6.86 5.39
C GLY A 91 -24.16 5.91 6.15
N SER A 92 -24.67 5.15 7.12
CA SER A 92 -23.86 4.14 7.82
C SER A 92 -23.59 2.94 6.91
N LEU A 93 -22.33 2.52 6.84
CA LEU A 93 -21.89 1.37 6.06
C LEU A 93 -21.66 0.17 6.98
N ASN A 94 -22.18 -1.00 6.59
CA ASN A 94 -21.95 -2.24 7.34
C ASN A 94 -20.63 -2.90 6.89
N PRO A 95 -19.58 -2.95 7.74
CA PRO A 95 -18.29 -3.53 7.38
C PRO A 95 -18.36 -5.04 7.12
N ALA A 96 -19.40 -5.75 7.56
CA ALA A 96 -19.57 -7.17 7.27
C ALA A 96 -20.12 -7.44 5.85
N LYS A 97 -20.46 -6.42 5.06
CA LYS A 97 -20.98 -6.59 3.69
C LYS A 97 -19.91 -6.32 2.62
N PRO A 98 -19.93 -7.05 1.49
CA PRO A 98 -19.06 -6.71 0.35
C PRO A 98 -19.32 -5.30 -0.19
N PRO A 99 -18.29 -4.57 -0.66
CA PRO A 99 -16.88 -5.01 -0.70
C PRO A 99 -16.10 -4.71 0.60
N LEU A 100 -16.74 -4.16 1.64
CA LEU A 100 -16.07 -3.71 2.88
C LEU A 100 -15.57 -4.87 3.76
N ARG A 101 -16.23 -6.04 3.69
CA ARG A 101 -15.85 -7.25 4.44
C ARG A 101 -14.44 -7.75 4.12
N ASP A 102 -14.01 -7.57 2.88
CA ASP A 102 -12.70 -7.99 2.40
C ASP A 102 -12.14 -6.93 1.44
N PRO A 103 -11.59 -5.83 1.99
CA PRO A 103 -11.15 -4.69 1.19
C PRO A 103 -10.10 -5.05 0.15
N ASP A 104 -9.22 -6.02 0.44
CA ASP A 104 -8.15 -6.47 -0.45
C ASP A 104 -8.68 -7.22 -1.69
N GLN A 105 -9.94 -7.66 -1.68
CA GLN A 105 -10.63 -8.18 -2.87
C GLN A 105 -11.50 -7.12 -3.55
N GLY A 106 -11.54 -5.91 -2.99
CA GLY A 106 -12.24 -4.79 -3.55
C GLY A 106 -11.53 -4.21 -4.77
N THR A 107 -12.31 -3.54 -5.62
CA THR A 107 -11.81 -2.85 -6.80
C THR A 107 -12.29 -1.39 -6.81
N TRP A 108 -11.71 -0.55 -7.65
CA TRP A 108 -12.13 0.82 -7.87
C TRP A 108 -13.54 0.86 -8.46
N GLU A 109 -13.94 -0.14 -9.26
CA GLU A 109 -15.31 -0.28 -9.72
C GLU A 109 -16.26 -0.66 -8.57
N ALA A 110 -15.80 -1.45 -7.59
CA ALA A 110 -16.60 -1.76 -6.39
C ALA A 110 -16.83 -0.51 -5.54
N LEU A 111 -15.80 0.32 -5.37
CA LEU A 111 -15.90 1.63 -4.74
C LEU A 111 -16.84 2.56 -5.53
N GLU A 112 -16.68 2.63 -6.85
CA GLU A 112 -17.56 3.42 -7.73
C GLU A 112 -19.03 3.00 -7.58
N ARG A 113 -19.33 1.70 -7.64
CA ARG A 113 -20.69 1.17 -7.45
C ARG A 113 -21.24 1.51 -6.06
N LEU A 114 -20.40 1.48 -5.02
CA LEU A 114 -20.80 1.87 -3.67
C LEU A 114 -21.21 3.36 -3.63
N LEU A 115 -20.40 4.24 -4.22
CA LEU A 115 -20.68 5.67 -4.31
C LEU A 115 -21.95 5.96 -5.12
N GLN A 116 -22.14 5.29 -6.26
CA GLN A 116 -23.33 5.42 -7.08
C GLN A 116 -24.60 5.03 -6.32
N ARG A 117 -24.58 3.91 -5.57
CA ARG A 117 -25.71 3.49 -4.72
C ARG A 117 -26.03 4.49 -3.62
N GLY A 118 -25.03 5.20 -3.10
CA GLY A 118 -25.23 6.26 -2.10
C GLY A 118 -25.50 7.65 -2.70
N GLY A 119 -25.88 7.75 -3.97
CA GLY A 119 -26.34 9.03 -4.56
C GLY A 119 -25.22 9.95 -5.06
N TYR A 120 -24.07 9.38 -5.41
CA TYR A 120 -23.00 10.05 -6.17
C TYR A 120 -22.94 9.47 -7.58
N PRO A 121 -23.81 9.91 -8.50
CA PRO A 121 -23.83 9.39 -9.86
C PRO A 121 -22.58 9.81 -10.63
N GLY A 122 -22.26 9.04 -11.67
CA GLY A 122 -21.13 9.30 -12.56
C GLY A 122 -19.92 8.42 -12.27
N ARG A 123 -18.83 8.71 -12.99
CA ARG A 123 -17.58 7.96 -12.90
C ARG A 123 -16.76 8.42 -11.70
N TYR A 124 -16.15 7.48 -10.99
CA TYR A 124 -15.28 7.76 -9.85
C TYR A 124 -14.03 8.53 -10.30
N ALA A 125 -13.92 9.77 -9.82
CA ALA A 125 -12.76 10.62 -10.06
C ALA A 125 -11.59 10.20 -9.15
N LYS A 126 -10.84 9.16 -9.54
CA LYS A 126 -9.79 8.50 -8.73
C LYS A 126 -8.93 9.44 -7.88
N ILE A 127 -8.31 10.47 -8.48
CA ILE A 127 -7.42 11.40 -7.75
C ILE A 127 -8.18 12.24 -6.72
N ALA A 128 -9.30 12.85 -7.13
CA ALA A 128 -10.09 13.70 -6.25
C ALA A 128 -10.75 12.89 -5.12
N GLY A 129 -11.29 11.71 -5.46
CA GLY A 129 -11.83 10.75 -4.52
C GLY A 129 -10.80 10.29 -3.50
N ALA A 130 -9.62 9.88 -3.96
CA ALA A 130 -8.50 9.47 -3.10
C ALA A 130 -8.12 10.58 -2.11
N ARG A 131 -7.94 11.82 -2.58
CA ARG A 131 -7.64 12.96 -1.69
C ARG A 131 -8.72 13.19 -0.64
N ARG A 132 -9.98 13.11 -1.06
CA ARG A 132 -11.14 13.34 -0.18
C ARG A 132 -11.28 12.25 0.88
N ILE A 133 -11.10 10.97 0.51
CA ILE A 133 -11.19 9.85 1.45
C ILE A 133 -9.99 9.85 2.39
N ALA A 134 -8.76 10.00 1.86
CA ALA A 134 -7.53 9.95 2.64
C ALA A 134 -7.47 11.03 3.73
N ALA A 135 -8.07 12.20 3.51
CA ALA A 135 -8.16 13.26 4.52
C ALA A 135 -8.97 12.87 5.77
N ASN A 136 -9.82 11.84 5.69
CA ASN A 136 -10.65 11.35 6.78
C ASN A 136 -10.23 9.96 7.27
N MET A 137 -9.21 9.38 6.65
CA MET A 137 -8.76 8.01 6.93
C MET A 137 -8.01 7.95 8.26
N GLU A 138 -8.36 6.98 9.10
CA GLU A 138 -7.57 6.61 10.27
C GLU A 138 -6.79 5.33 9.94
N PRO A 139 -5.47 5.44 9.69
CA PRO A 139 -4.67 4.30 9.29
C PRO A 139 -4.73 3.13 10.29
N ALA A 140 -4.91 3.37 11.58
CA ALA A 140 -4.93 2.30 12.59
C ALA A 140 -6.18 1.42 12.53
N ARG A 141 -7.33 1.94 12.08
CA ARG A 141 -8.60 1.18 12.01
C ARG A 141 -8.87 0.57 10.64
N ASN A 142 -8.03 0.84 9.64
CA ASN A 142 -8.24 0.36 8.27
C ASN A 142 -8.17 -1.17 8.21
N ALA A 143 -9.23 -1.83 7.76
CA ALA A 143 -9.36 -3.28 7.78
C ALA A 143 -8.64 -4.01 6.62
N SER A 144 -8.03 -3.30 5.66
CA SER A 144 -7.26 -3.92 4.57
C SER A 144 -5.97 -4.57 5.10
N PRO A 145 -5.79 -5.90 4.96
CA PRO A 145 -4.56 -6.57 5.39
C PRO A 145 -3.31 -6.05 4.66
N SER A 146 -3.41 -5.78 3.36
CA SER A 146 -2.30 -5.25 2.57
C SER A 146 -1.94 -3.81 2.96
N PHE A 147 -2.92 -2.97 3.28
CA PHE A 147 -2.69 -1.63 3.84
C PHE A 147 -2.01 -1.71 5.22
N GLN A 148 -2.50 -2.56 6.12
CA GLN A 148 -1.88 -2.71 7.45
C GLN A 148 -0.45 -3.24 7.35
N SER A 149 -0.19 -4.18 6.44
CA SER A 149 1.17 -4.65 6.16
C SER A 149 2.08 -3.54 5.65
N PHE A 150 1.55 -2.65 4.80
CA PHE A 150 2.27 -1.46 4.32
C PHE A 150 2.56 -0.49 5.46
N ARG A 151 1.55 -0.13 6.25
CA ARG A 151 1.65 0.75 7.42
C ARG A 151 2.69 0.25 8.42
N GLN A 152 2.61 -1.03 8.80
CA GLN A 152 3.58 -1.63 9.71
C GLN A 152 4.99 -1.60 9.11
N GLY A 153 5.12 -1.92 7.82
CA GLY A 153 6.41 -1.84 7.11
C GLY A 153 7.03 -0.44 7.12
N LEU A 154 6.22 0.63 7.03
CA LEU A 154 6.70 2.00 7.15
C LEU A 154 7.19 2.30 8.57
N HIS A 155 6.44 1.88 9.60
CA HIS A 155 6.87 2.04 10.99
C HIS A 155 8.21 1.33 11.23
N ASP A 156 8.35 0.08 10.79
CA ASP A 156 9.59 -0.69 10.94
C ASP A 156 10.77 -0.02 10.22
N LEU A 157 10.53 0.50 9.01
CA LEU A 157 11.56 1.19 8.21
C LEU A 157 12.05 2.49 8.88
N LEU A 158 11.16 3.17 9.61
CA LEU A 158 11.49 4.40 10.33
C LEU A 158 12.11 4.14 11.71
N ALA A 159 11.74 3.04 12.39
CA ALA A 159 12.22 2.70 13.73
C ALA A 159 13.72 2.28 13.78
N GLY A 160 14.32 1.93 12.63
CA GLY A 160 15.72 1.51 12.56
C GLY A 160 15.98 0.09 13.11
N PRO A 161 17.25 -0.33 13.25
CA PRO A 161 17.65 -1.74 13.46
C PRO A 161 17.10 -2.43 14.73
N SER A 162 16.38 -1.73 15.61
CA SER A 162 15.79 -2.29 16.82
C SER A 162 14.36 -2.86 16.64
N GLY A 163 13.72 -2.65 15.47
CA GLY A 163 12.28 -2.93 15.28
C GLY A 163 11.92 -4.16 14.45
N LEU A 164 12.84 -4.78 13.71
CA LEU A 164 12.52 -5.91 12.83
C LEU A 164 12.62 -7.24 13.59
N ARG A 165 11.52 -7.67 14.23
CA ARG A 165 11.31 -9.09 14.51
C ARG A 165 10.88 -9.78 13.21
N ALA A 166 11.49 -10.93 12.93
CA ALA A 166 11.15 -11.76 11.79
C ALA A 166 9.85 -12.48 12.12
N ASP A 167 8.80 -12.18 11.35
CA ASP A 167 7.56 -12.95 11.29
C ASP A 167 7.53 -13.63 9.91
#